data_AF-X6BKI6-F1
#
_entry.id   AF-X6BKI6-F1
#
_cell.length_a   1.000
_cell.length_b   1.000
_cell.length_c   1.000
_cell.angle_alpha   90.00
_cell.angle_beta   90.00
_cell.angle_gamma   90.00
#
_symmetry.space_group_name_H-M   'P 1'
#
loop_
_entity.id
_entity.type
_entity.pdbx_description
1 polymer ?
#
loop_
_entity_poly.entity_id
_entity_poly.type
_entity_poly.pdbx_seq_one_letter_code
_entity_poly.pdbx_strand_id
1 'polypeptide(L)'
;MPTGVAPLKAYCIGLLLPGERKSVEPMAARGGPRACQAAHQSLHHFVAKADWLDDAVLGVVRAQVLPALERQGQIRAWIVDDTGFPKKGKHSVGVARQYCGQLGKQDNCQVAVSLSVATDKASLPVAYQLYLPESWANDPDCAKAGVPEDESRCERGRGDNALTARQIDQPLASRISSRPAVLDRAERPDI
;
A
#
# COMPACT_ATOMS: atom_id res chain seq x y z
N MET A 1 3.21 -21.71 17.97
CA MET A 1 2.67 -20.34 17.81
C MET A 1 3.02 -19.86 16.41
N PRO A 2 2.12 -19.19 15.67
CA PRO A 2 2.44 -18.71 14.33
C PRO A 2 3.65 -17.76 14.41
N THR A 3 4.71 -18.12 13.70
CA THR A 3 6.07 -17.56 13.80
C THR A 3 6.17 -16.07 13.41
N GLY A 4 5.12 -15.47 12.84
CA GLY A 4 5.11 -14.08 12.35
C GLY A 4 4.52 -13.01 13.27
N VAL A 5 3.77 -13.38 14.34
CA VAL A 5 3.03 -12.38 15.14
C VAL A 5 3.95 -11.47 15.96
N ALA A 6 4.99 -12.02 16.58
CA ALA A 6 5.92 -11.23 17.37
C ALA A 6 6.77 -10.26 16.51
N PRO A 7 7.33 -10.68 15.37
CA PRO A 7 7.98 -9.76 14.44
C PRO A 7 7.06 -8.66 13.88
N LEU A 8 5.82 -8.99 13.50
CA LEU A 8 4.82 -8.00 13.07
C LEU A 8 4.57 -6.95 14.16
N LYS A 9 4.35 -7.39 15.40
CA LYS A 9 4.14 -6.49 16.54
C LYS A 9 5.36 -5.58 16.75
N ALA A 10 6.57 -6.14 16.70
CA ALA A 10 7.80 -5.37 16.83
C ALA A 10 7.95 -4.34 15.71
N TYR A 11 7.61 -4.72 14.47
CA TYR A 11 7.63 -3.82 13.32
C TYR A 11 6.64 -2.66 13.49
N CYS A 12 5.38 -2.94 13.84
CA CYS A 12 4.36 -1.91 14.09
C CYS A 12 4.75 -0.97 15.24
N ILE A 13 5.29 -1.50 16.34
CA ILE A 13 5.82 -0.69 17.44
C ILE A 13 6.97 0.21 16.96
N GLY A 14 7.86 -0.32 16.13
CA GLY A 14 8.96 0.41 15.52
C GLY A 14 8.50 1.61 14.69
N LEU A 15 7.42 1.43 13.92
CA LEU A 15 6.80 2.47 13.09
C LEU A 15 6.07 3.52 13.94
N LEU A 16 5.27 3.10 14.92
CA LEU A 16 4.37 3.98 15.68
C LEU A 16 5.04 4.75 16.82
N LEU A 17 6.05 4.16 17.47
CA LEU A 17 6.74 4.83 18.58
C LEU A 17 7.70 5.92 18.08
N PRO A 18 7.95 6.99 18.87
CA PRO A 18 8.90 8.04 18.55
C PRO A 18 10.29 7.52 18.18
N GLY A 19 10.98 8.27 17.31
CA GLY A 19 12.33 7.97 16.84
C GLY A 19 12.53 8.47 15.41
N GLU A 20 13.74 8.95 15.11
CA GLU A 20 14.05 9.64 13.85
C GLU A 20 13.85 8.74 12.62
N ARG A 21 14.73 7.74 12.44
CA ARG A 21 14.68 6.84 11.28
C ARG A 21 13.84 5.60 11.58
N LYS A 22 12.96 5.25 10.64
CA LYS A 22 12.08 4.06 10.70
C LYS A 22 12.59 2.89 9.84
N SER A 23 13.88 2.81 9.59
CA SER A 23 14.51 1.64 8.95
C SER A 23 14.73 0.51 9.96
N VAL A 24 14.96 -0.71 9.47
CA VAL A 24 15.09 -1.94 10.29
C VAL A 24 16.14 -1.80 11.38
N GLU A 25 17.31 -1.26 11.07
CA GLU A 25 18.43 -1.13 12.00
C GLU A 25 18.12 -0.17 13.18
N PRO A 26 17.70 1.09 12.96
CA PRO A 26 17.24 1.96 14.05
C PRO A 26 16.08 1.40 14.86
N MET A 27 15.16 0.64 14.26
CA MET A 27 14.06 0.00 15.00
C MET A 27 14.59 -1.13 15.90
N ALA A 28 15.51 -1.95 15.40
CA ALA A 28 16.13 -3.05 16.15
C ALA A 28 16.98 -2.55 17.33
N ALA A 29 17.69 -1.42 17.16
CA ALA A 29 18.56 -0.86 18.19
C ALA A 29 17.81 -0.41 19.46
N ARG A 30 16.48 -0.20 19.40
CA ARG A 30 15.66 0.24 20.54
C ARG A 30 15.58 -0.79 21.67
N GLY A 31 15.81 -2.07 21.37
CA GLY A 31 15.87 -3.15 22.37
C GLY A 31 17.20 -3.22 23.14
N GLY A 32 18.14 -2.32 22.88
CA GLY A 32 19.49 -2.32 23.44
C GLY A 32 20.48 -3.26 22.73
N PRO A 33 21.79 -3.11 22.98
CA PRO A 33 22.83 -3.77 22.18
C PRO A 33 22.74 -5.30 22.14
N ARG A 34 22.33 -5.93 23.26
CA ARG A 34 22.25 -7.40 23.38
C ARG A 34 21.13 -8.02 22.55
N ALA A 35 20.03 -7.30 22.34
CA ALA A 35 18.90 -7.77 21.55
C ALA A 35 18.94 -7.26 20.10
N CYS A 36 19.75 -6.25 19.80
CA CYS A 36 19.79 -5.55 18.51
C CYS A 36 20.00 -6.50 17.32
N GLN A 37 20.98 -7.41 17.39
CA GLN A 37 21.27 -8.31 16.27
C GLN A 37 20.11 -9.27 15.98
N ALA A 38 19.56 -9.90 17.03
CA ALA A 38 18.42 -10.80 16.89
C ALA A 38 17.17 -10.06 16.39
N ALA A 39 16.89 -8.87 16.93
CA ALA A 39 15.79 -8.02 16.50
C ALA A 39 15.94 -7.57 15.05
N HIS A 40 17.16 -7.22 14.62
CA HIS A 40 17.47 -6.83 13.25
C HIS A 40 17.18 -7.99 12.28
N GLN A 41 17.71 -9.18 12.56
CA GLN A 41 17.49 -10.36 11.72
C GLN A 41 16.00 -10.73 11.65
N SER A 42 15.31 -10.66 12.79
CA SER A 42 13.86 -10.93 12.88
C SER A 42 13.03 -9.94 12.06
N LEU A 43 13.27 -8.63 12.21
CA LEU A 43 12.57 -7.58 11.47
C LEU A 43 12.88 -7.62 9.97
N HIS A 44 14.15 -7.84 9.61
CA HIS A 44 14.55 -7.96 8.21
C HIS A 44 13.88 -9.19 7.57
N HIS A 45 13.90 -10.34 8.23
CA HIS A 45 13.23 -11.54 7.75
C HIS A 45 11.72 -11.31 7.60
N PHE A 46 11.08 -10.67 8.60
CA PHE A 46 9.66 -10.36 8.55
C PHE A 46 9.27 -9.49 7.35
N VAL A 47 9.99 -8.39 7.09
CA VAL A 47 9.64 -7.46 6.01
C VAL A 47 10.02 -8.00 4.63
N ALA A 48 11.15 -8.70 4.51
CA ALA A 48 11.72 -9.06 3.21
C ALA A 48 11.49 -10.51 2.76
N LYS A 49 11.16 -11.43 3.68
CA LYS A 49 11.13 -12.87 3.40
C LYS A 49 9.94 -13.63 3.97
N ALA A 50 9.21 -13.08 4.94
CA ALA A 50 8.09 -13.79 5.53
C ALA A 50 6.92 -13.86 4.56
N ASP A 51 6.26 -15.02 4.50
CA ASP A 51 5.10 -15.25 3.66
C ASP A 51 3.83 -14.70 4.31
N TRP A 52 3.66 -13.37 4.33
CA TRP A 52 2.40 -12.74 4.72
C TRP A 52 1.65 -12.26 3.48
N LEU A 53 0.36 -12.59 3.43
CA LEU A 53 -0.56 -12.09 2.42
C LEU A 53 -1.04 -10.71 2.87
N ASP A 54 -0.74 -9.69 2.10
CA ASP A 54 -1.09 -8.31 2.40
C ASP A 54 -2.61 -8.09 2.42
N ASP A 55 -3.35 -8.72 1.51
CA ASP A 55 -4.81 -8.76 1.52
C ASP A 55 -5.37 -9.32 2.84
N ALA A 56 -4.72 -10.35 3.41
CA ALA A 56 -5.15 -10.91 4.69
C ALA A 56 -4.89 -9.95 5.86
N VAL A 57 -3.74 -9.26 5.86
CA VAL A 57 -3.42 -8.23 6.85
C VAL A 57 -4.42 -7.07 6.77
N LEU A 58 -4.70 -6.60 5.56
CA LEU A 58 -5.66 -5.53 5.32
C LEU A 58 -7.09 -5.97 5.70
N GLY A 59 -7.45 -7.23 5.44
CA GLY A 59 -8.71 -7.83 5.87
C GLY A 59 -8.90 -7.78 7.39
N VAL A 60 -7.85 -8.09 8.17
CA VAL A 60 -7.87 -7.97 9.64
C VAL A 60 -8.07 -6.51 10.07
N VAL A 61 -7.37 -5.56 9.45
CA VAL A 61 -7.54 -4.12 9.73
C VAL A 61 -8.96 -3.66 9.42
N ARG A 62 -9.52 -4.06 8.27
CA ARG A 62 -10.91 -3.76 7.88
C ARG A 62 -11.90 -4.29 8.91
N ALA A 63 -11.76 -5.56 9.30
CA ALA A 63 -12.64 -6.20 10.28
C ALA A 63 -12.62 -5.50 11.65
N GLN A 64 -11.48 -4.90 12.02
CA GLN A 64 -11.34 -4.18 13.29
C GLN A 64 -11.83 -2.72 13.21
N VAL A 65 -11.48 -1.99 12.15
CA VAL A 65 -11.67 -0.53 12.07
C VAL A 65 -13.02 -0.17 11.45
N LEU A 66 -13.49 -0.92 10.45
CA LEU A 66 -14.72 -0.58 9.73
C LEU A 66 -15.96 -0.52 10.65
N PRO A 67 -16.18 -1.46 11.59
CA PRO A 67 -17.31 -1.35 12.52
C PRO A 67 -17.21 -0.17 13.48
N ALA A 68 -15.98 0.28 13.80
CA ALA A 68 -15.78 1.47 14.61
C ALA A 68 -16.08 2.76 13.80
N LEU A 69 -15.70 2.78 12.53
CA LEU A 69 -16.02 3.85 11.59
C LEU A 69 -17.54 3.99 11.39
N GLU A 70 -18.23 2.88 11.11
CA GLU A 70 -19.69 2.87 10.86
C GLU A 70 -20.51 3.28 12.10
N ARG A 71 -20.00 3.04 13.32
CA ARG A 71 -20.61 3.54 14.55
C ARG A 71 -20.56 5.07 14.68
N GLN A 72 -19.63 5.73 13.99
CA GLN A 72 -19.47 7.19 14.04
C GLN A 72 -20.26 7.92 12.96
N GLY A 73 -20.70 7.20 11.92
CA GLY A 73 -21.48 7.73 10.80
C GLY A 73 -21.61 6.72 9.67
N GLN A 74 -22.57 6.95 8.79
CA GLN A 74 -22.76 6.14 7.59
C GLN A 74 -21.61 6.39 6.60
N ILE A 75 -21.19 5.37 5.86
CA ILE A 75 -20.25 5.55 4.74
C ILE A 75 -20.93 6.42 3.68
N ARG A 76 -20.30 7.54 3.34
CA ARG A 76 -20.83 8.56 2.41
C ARG A 76 -20.19 8.47 1.04
N ALA A 77 -18.94 8.03 0.98
CA ALA A 77 -18.12 8.07 -0.22
C ALA A 77 -17.13 6.92 -0.31
N TRP A 78 -16.75 6.64 -1.55
CA TRP A 78 -15.52 5.95 -1.92
C TRP A 78 -14.56 6.91 -2.60
N ILE A 79 -13.29 6.77 -2.26
CA ILE A 79 -12.19 7.59 -2.75
C ILE A 79 -11.21 6.65 -3.43
N VAL A 80 -10.93 6.90 -4.71
CA VAL A 80 -9.80 6.29 -5.41
C VAL A 80 -8.72 7.36 -5.52
N ASP A 81 -7.53 7.04 -5.01
CA ASP A 81 -6.40 7.96 -4.94
C ASP A 81 -5.10 7.26 -5.35
N ASP A 82 -4.25 7.96 -6.10
CA ASP A 82 -2.93 7.49 -6.49
C ASP A 82 -1.82 8.19 -5.69
N THR A 83 -1.14 7.43 -4.84
CA THR A 83 -0.02 7.96 -4.03
C THR A 83 1.31 7.63 -4.69
N GLY A 84 2.02 8.69 -5.12
CA GLY A 84 3.39 8.58 -5.65
C GLY A 84 4.45 8.59 -4.55
N PHE A 85 5.33 7.59 -4.54
CA PHE A 85 6.48 7.46 -3.64
C PHE A 85 7.80 7.74 -4.40
N PRO A 86 8.47 8.88 -4.15
CA PRO A 86 9.73 9.21 -4.81
C PRO A 86 10.79 8.14 -4.59
N LYS A 87 11.51 7.78 -5.66
CA LYS A 87 12.60 6.79 -5.62
C LYS A 87 13.87 7.32 -6.27
N LYS A 88 15.00 6.76 -5.83
CA LYS A 88 16.30 6.91 -6.51
C LYS A 88 16.69 5.54 -7.07
N GLY A 89 17.11 5.52 -8.35
CA GLY A 89 17.48 4.28 -9.05
C GLY A 89 16.30 3.56 -9.72
N LYS A 90 16.58 2.35 -10.23
CA LYS A 90 15.68 1.57 -11.10
C LYS A 90 15.27 0.19 -10.55
N HIS A 91 15.75 -0.17 -9.36
CA HIS A 91 15.58 -1.54 -8.83
C HIS A 91 14.30 -1.75 -8.01
N SER A 92 13.52 -0.70 -7.76
CA SER A 92 12.22 -0.85 -7.08
C SER A 92 11.15 -1.26 -8.10
N VAL A 93 10.32 -2.24 -7.73
CA VAL A 93 9.22 -2.74 -8.58
C VAL A 93 8.30 -1.60 -9.02
N GLY A 94 7.97 -1.49 -10.31
CA GLY A 94 7.07 -0.45 -10.80
C GLY A 94 7.61 0.98 -10.70
N VAL A 95 8.92 1.16 -10.46
CA VAL A 95 9.53 2.50 -10.51
C VAL A 95 9.67 2.96 -11.96
N ALA A 96 9.17 4.15 -12.25
CA ALA A 96 9.30 4.78 -13.55
C ALA A 96 9.27 6.31 -13.44
N ARG A 97 9.59 7.00 -14.53
CA ARG A 97 9.32 8.44 -14.65
C ARG A 97 7.83 8.63 -14.95
N GLN A 98 7.08 9.03 -13.95
CA GLN A 98 5.63 9.23 -14.00
C GLN A 98 5.23 10.36 -13.06
N TYR A 99 3.98 10.80 -13.09
CA TYR A 99 3.52 11.86 -12.19
C TYR A 99 3.61 11.39 -10.73
N CYS A 100 4.22 12.20 -9.87
CA CYS A 100 4.34 11.94 -8.45
C CYS A 100 3.59 13.02 -7.69
N GLY A 101 2.41 12.69 -7.15
CA GLY A 101 1.59 13.63 -6.38
C GLY A 101 2.35 14.31 -5.25
N GLN A 102 3.21 13.57 -4.53
CA GLN A 102 4.06 14.13 -3.47
C GLN A 102 5.04 15.22 -3.96
N LEU A 103 5.48 15.15 -5.22
CA LEU A 103 6.41 16.12 -5.81
C LEU A 103 5.73 17.16 -6.70
N GLY A 104 4.44 16.99 -7.02
CA GLY A 104 3.67 17.86 -7.92
C GLY A 104 4.20 17.89 -9.36
N LYS A 105 4.94 16.86 -9.79
CA LYS A 105 5.57 16.81 -11.12
C LYS A 105 5.85 15.37 -11.55
N GLN A 106 6.20 15.20 -12.82
CA GLN A 106 6.79 13.95 -13.30
C GLN A 106 8.22 13.78 -12.79
N ASP A 107 8.48 12.68 -12.08
CA ASP A 107 9.79 12.31 -11.59
C ASP A 107 9.86 10.77 -11.43
N ASN A 108 11.01 10.25 -11.02
CA ASN A 108 11.18 8.83 -10.74
C ASN A 108 10.46 8.45 -9.44
N CYS A 109 9.35 7.73 -9.55
CA CYS A 109 8.55 7.28 -8.41
C CYS A 109 7.92 5.90 -8.65
N GLN A 110 7.54 5.24 -7.57
CA GLN A 110 6.52 4.19 -7.59
C GLN A 110 5.16 4.83 -7.33
N VAL A 111 4.08 4.24 -7.83
CA VAL A 111 2.72 4.71 -7.56
C VAL A 111 1.92 3.56 -6.96
N ALA A 112 1.23 3.79 -5.86
CA ALA A 112 0.22 2.86 -5.36
C ALA A 112 -1.15 3.50 -5.52
N VAL A 113 -2.09 2.77 -6.09
CA VAL A 113 -3.48 3.21 -6.16
C VAL A 113 -4.22 2.59 -4.99
N SER A 114 -4.99 3.39 -4.27
CA SER A 114 -5.76 2.94 -3.11
C SER A 114 -7.24 3.22 -3.28
N LEU A 115 -8.06 2.36 -2.69
CA LEU A 115 -9.49 2.57 -2.50
C LEU A 115 -9.73 2.78 -1.01
N SER A 116 -10.37 3.88 -0.66
CA SER A 116 -10.77 4.20 0.71
C SER A 116 -12.27 4.39 0.82
N VAL A 117 -12.85 3.97 1.94
CA VAL A 117 -14.22 4.34 2.33
C VAL A 117 -14.17 5.52 3.29
N ALA A 118 -15.12 6.44 3.18
CA ALA A 118 -15.16 7.63 4.02
C ALA A 118 -16.54 7.90 4.61
N THR A 119 -16.53 8.33 5.86
CA THR A 119 -17.65 9.00 6.55
C THR A 119 -17.33 10.50 6.65
N ASP A 120 -18.24 11.29 7.20
CA ASP A 120 -17.99 12.72 7.45
C ASP A 120 -16.86 12.98 8.47
N LYS A 121 -16.41 11.95 9.20
CA LYS A 121 -15.43 12.10 10.30
C LYS A 121 -14.08 11.44 10.05
N ALA A 122 -14.02 10.45 9.18
CA ALA A 122 -12.82 9.66 8.95
C ALA A 122 -12.91 8.85 7.65
N SER A 123 -11.75 8.44 7.15
CA SER A 123 -11.59 7.51 6.04
C SER A 123 -10.76 6.29 6.45
N LEU A 124 -10.95 5.19 5.73
CA LEU A 124 -10.22 3.94 5.89
C LEU A 124 -9.83 3.40 4.52
N PRO A 125 -8.53 3.23 4.23
CA PRO A 125 -8.07 2.44 3.09
C PRO A 125 -8.54 1.00 3.22
N VAL A 126 -9.28 0.55 2.20
CA VAL A 126 -9.88 -0.78 2.12
C VAL A 126 -9.30 -1.60 0.99
N ALA A 127 -8.57 -1.04 0.03
CA ALA A 127 -7.77 -1.82 -0.91
C ALA A 127 -6.60 -0.96 -1.38
N TYR A 128 -5.54 -1.59 -1.83
CA TYR A 128 -4.47 -0.92 -2.55
C TYR A 128 -3.83 -1.88 -3.53
N GLN A 129 -3.23 -1.33 -4.57
CA GLN A 129 -2.40 -2.08 -5.50
C GLN A 129 -1.23 -1.20 -5.94
N LEU A 130 -0.08 -1.82 -6.15
CA LEU A 130 1.04 -1.16 -6.82
C LEU A 130 0.72 -1.00 -8.31
N TYR A 131 0.78 0.24 -8.81
CA TYR A 131 0.70 0.52 -10.23
C TYR A 131 1.98 0.01 -10.92
N LEU A 132 1.81 -0.79 -11.98
CA LEU A 132 2.94 -1.39 -12.71
C LEU A 132 2.99 -0.84 -14.14
N PRO A 133 3.82 0.17 -14.42
CA PRO A 133 3.96 0.74 -15.76
C PRO A 133 4.30 -0.35 -16.79
N GLU A 134 3.81 -0.18 -18.03
CA GLU A 134 4.06 -1.12 -19.14
C GLU A 134 5.55 -1.44 -19.33
N SER A 135 6.43 -0.45 -19.14
CA SER A 135 7.87 -0.64 -19.22
C SER A 135 8.43 -1.60 -18.18
N TRP A 136 7.79 -1.70 -17.01
CA TRP A 136 8.17 -2.60 -15.92
C TRP A 136 7.46 -3.96 -16.05
N ALA A 137 6.18 -3.96 -16.44
CA ALA A 137 5.42 -5.18 -16.68
C ALA A 137 6.04 -6.08 -17.76
N ASN A 138 6.64 -5.47 -18.79
CA ASN A 138 7.32 -6.16 -19.87
C ASN A 138 8.83 -6.36 -19.64
N ASP A 139 9.38 -5.92 -18.50
CA ASP A 139 10.79 -6.09 -18.19
C ASP A 139 11.09 -7.56 -17.81
N PRO A 140 12.14 -8.19 -18.36
CA PRO A 140 12.57 -9.53 -17.94
C PRO A 140 12.83 -9.68 -16.43
N ASP A 141 13.16 -8.59 -15.74
CA ASP A 141 13.37 -8.56 -14.29
C ASP A 141 12.07 -8.57 -13.48
N CYS A 142 10.91 -8.37 -14.13
CA CYS A 142 9.59 -8.40 -13.49
C CYS A 142 9.33 -9.74 -12.77
N ALA A 143 9.57 -10.86 -13.47
CA ALA A 143 9.45 -12.19 -12.91
C ALA A 143 10.47 -12.45 -11.79
N LYS A 144 11.70 -11.92 -11.93
CA LYS A 144 12.76 -12.09 -10.91
C LYS A 144 12.44 -11.34 -9.62
N ALA A 145 11.71 -10.24 -9.71
CA ALA A 145 11.27 -9.46 -8.56
C ALA A 145 10.06 -10.08 -7.82
N GLY A 146 9.51 -11.19 -8.32
CA GLY A 146 8.41 -11.91 -7.67
C GLY A 146 7.04 -11.26 -7.89
N VAL A 147 6.88 -10.45 -8.94
CA VAL A 147 5.57 -9.88 -9.30
C VAL A 147 4.65 -11.01 -9.78
N PRO A 148 3.44 -11.18 -9.20
CA PRO A 148 2.49 -12.19 -9.65
C PRO A 148 2.06 -11.98 -11.12
N GLU A 149 1.87 -13.07 -11.87
CA GLU A 149 1.49 -13.01 -13.29
C GLU A 149 0.19 -12.23 -13.52
N ASP A 150 -0.79 -12.36 -12.61
CA ASP A 150 -2.06 -11.65 -12.68
C ASP A 150 -1.91 -10.13 -12.54
N GLU A 151 -0.93 -9.66 -11.77
CA GLU A 151 -0.61 -8.24 -11.61
C GLU A 151 0.16 -7.69 -12.82
N SER A 152 1.07 -8.49 -13.38
CA SER A 152 1.83 -8.14 -14.59
C SER A 152 0.95 -7.96 -15.84
N ARG A 153 -0.24 -8.58 -15.85
CA ARG A 153 -1.16 -8.59 -16.99
C ARG A 153 -2.21 -7.47 -16.97
N CYS A 154 -2.37 -6.78 -15.83
CA CYS A 154 -3.49 -5.88 -15.58
C CYS A 154 -3.46 -4.58 -16.41
N GLU A 155 -2.36 -4.25 -17.10
CA GLU A 155 -2.24 -2.98 -17.85
C GLU A 155 -1.84 -3.13 -19.32
N ARG A 156 -2.62 -3.91 -20.08
CA ARG A 156 -2.67 -3.75 -21.56
C ARG A 156 -3.64 -2.64 -22.01
N GLY A 157 -4.12 -1.79 -21.09
CA GLY A 157 -5.08 -0.72 -21.35
C GLY A 157 -4.50 0.64 -20.99
N ARG A 158 -4.43 1.53 -21.98
CA ARG A 158 -3.95 2.91 -21.87
C ARG A 158 -4.53 3.66 -20.67
N GLY A 159 -3.67 4.22 -19.82
CA GLY A 159 -3.89 5.52 -19.18
C GLY A 159 -4.96 5.66 -18.09
N ASP A 160 -5.57 4.56 -17.65
CA ASP A 160 -6.52 4.58 -16.55
C ASP A 160 -5.90 3.86 -15.35
N ASN A 161 -5.63 4.62 -14.27
CA ASN A 161 -5.26 4.14 -12.92
C ASN A 161 -6.41 3.35 -12.28
N ALA A 162 -6.91 2.36 -13.02
CA ALA A 162 -7.99 1.53 -12.58
C ALA A 162 -7.38 0.47 -11.66
N LEU A 163 -7.44 0.74 -10.35
CA LEU A 163 -8.10 -0.26 -9.52
C LEU A 163 -9.43 -0.55 -10.22
N THR A 164 -9.44 -1.52 -11.14
CA THR A 164 -10.67 -1.91 -11.78
C THR A 164 -11.58 -2.32 -10.63
N ALA A 165 -12.86 -1.93 -10.71
CA ALA A 165 -13.89 -2.29 -9.74
C ALA A 165 -13.95 -3.82 -9.41
N ARG A 166 -13.18 -4.65 -10.12
CA ARG A 166 -12.93 -6.08 -9.90
C ARG A 166 -12.19 -6.41 -8.60
N GLN A 167 -11.43 -5.48 -7.99
CA GLN A 167 -10.80 -5.67 -6.68
C GLN A 167 -11.59 -5.08 -5.50
N ILE A 168 -12.75 -4.47 -5.78
CA ILE A 168 -13.68 -4.10 -4.71
C ILE A 168 -14.24 -5.40 -4.17
N ASP A 169 -13.89 -5.74 -2.92
CA ASP A 169 -14.49 -6.86 -2.21
C ASP A 169 -16.03 -6.76 -2.32
N GLN A 170 -16.67 -7.73 -2.98
CA GLN A 170 -18.12 -7.75 -3.26
C GLN A 170 -19.00 -7.44 -2.02
N PRO A 171 -18.67 -7.94 -0.81
CA PRO A 171 -19.38 -7.61 0.42
C PRO A 171 -19.28 -6.13 0.81
N LEU A 172 -18.16 -5.46 0.54
CA LEU A 172 -18.03 -4.02 0.75
C LEU A 172 -18.84 -3.28 -0.31
N ALA A 173 -18.82 -3.72 -1.57
CA ALA A 173 -19.60 -3.11 -2.63
C ALA A 173 -21.11 -3.05 -2.33
N SER A 174 -21.64 -4.09 -1.68
CA SER A 174 -23.06 -4.15 -1.29
C SER A 174 -23.46 -3.28 -0.10
N ARG A 175 -22.50 -2.72 0.66
CA ARG A 175 -22.76 -1.95 1.89
C ARG A 175 -22.84 -0.44 1.68
N ILE A 176 -22.62 0.04 0.45
CA ILE A 176 -22.59 1.47 0.15
C ILE A 176 -23.88 1.95 -0.49
N SER A 177 -24.45 2.99 0.10
CA SER A 177 -25.73 3.59 -0.28
C SER A 177 -25.61 4.68 -1.35
N SER A 178 -24.42 5.13 -1.74
CA SER A 178 -24.30 6.23 -2.71
C SER A 178 -23.00 6.26 -3.51
N ARG A 179 -23.12 6.88 -4.71
CA ARG A 179 -22.17 6.98 -5.84
C ARG A 179 -20.71 7.32 -5.45
N PRO A 180 -19.73 6.89 -6.26
CA PRO A 180 -18.32 7.29 -6.08
C PRO A 180 -18.20 8.81 -6.10
N ALA A 181 -17.53 9.39 -5.10
CA ALA A 181 -17.51 10.84 -4.91
C ALA A 181 -16.19 11.48 -5.33
N VAL A 182 -15.07 10.75 -5.32
CA VAL A 182 -13.76 11.33 -5.63
C VAL A 182 -12.86 10.30 -6.31
N LEU A 183 -12.53 10.56 -7.57
CA LEU A 183 -11.30 10.09 -8.17
C LEU A 183 -10.32 11.24 -8.00
N ASP A 184 -9.42 11.15 -7.02
CA ASP A 184 -8.35 12.15 -6.94
C ASP A 184 -7.41 11.84 -8.10
N ARG A 185 -7.57 12.67 -9.13
CA ARG A 185 -6.69 12.74 -10.28
C ARG A 185 -5.99 14.06 -10.04
N ALA A 186 -4.90 14.01 -9.28
CA ALA A 186 -4.09 15.16 -8.90
C ALA A 186 -4.15 16.20 -10.01
N GLU A 187 -4.73 17.35 -9.68
CA GLU A 187 -5.15 18.41 -10.59
C GLU A 187 -4.30 18.46 -11.87
N ARG A 188 -4.94 18.24 -13.03
CA ARG A 188 -4.27 18.35 -14.33
C ARG A 188 -3.54 19.68 -14.43
N PRO A 189 -2.32 19.65 -14.99
CA PRO A 189 -2.12 20.46 -16.17
C PRO A 189 -1.66 19.54 -17.31
N ASP A 190 -2.65 19.21 -18.15
CA ASP A 190 -2.54 18.99 -19.60
C ASP A 190 -1.70 17.78 -20.08
N ILE A 191 -2.16 17.02 -21.08
CA ILE A 191 -1.66 17.11 -22.47
C ILE A 191 -0.17 17.44 -22.55
#